data_AF-A0A8I2J6B2-F1
#
_entry.id   AF-A0A8I2J6B2-F1
#
_cell.length_a   1.000
_cell.length_b   1.000
_cell.length_c   1.000
_cell.angle_alpha   90.00
_cell.angle_beta   90.00
_cell.angle_gamma   90.00
#
_symmetry.space_group_name_H-M   'P 1'
#
loop_
_entity.id
_entity.type
_entity.pdbx_description
1 polymer ?
#
loop_
_entity_poly.entity_id
_entity_poly.type
_entity_poly.pdbx_seq_one_letter_code
_entity_poly.pdbx_strand_id
1 'polypeptide(L)'
;MSDVVAVVTLRAAQLAKALGAEQALEGLRRELEMVPRLGVLLGPHRQDGLEVRKTRIEATSDTPGLAVAYVYTPAPPPPTVAITSITPDDGVLE
;
A
#
# COMPACT_ATOMS: atom_id res chain seq x y z
N MET A 1 -1.28 0.05 21.40
CA MET A 1 -1.75 0.49 20.08
C MET A 1 -0.51 0.81 19.30
N SER A 2 -0.29 0.16 18.17
CA SER A 2 0.87 0.44 17.33
C SER A 2 0.66 1.83 16.72
N ASP A 3 1.49 2.82 17.06
CA ASP A 3 1.44 4.16 16.46
C ASP A 3 1.97 4.14 15.01
N VAL A 4 1.50 3.19 14.19
CA VAL A 4 1.92 3.08 12.79
C VAL A 4 1.24 4.19 12.00
N VAL A 5 2.02 4.92 11.22
CA VAL A 5 1.49 5.99 10.36
C VAL A 5 1.52 5.53 8.91
N ALA A 6 0.36 5.49 8.26
CA ALA A 6 0.28 5.22 6.82
C ALA A 6 0.10 6.52 6.03
N VAL A 7 1.05 6.79 5.14
CA VAL A 7 1.07 7.96 4.27
C VAL A 7 0.86 7.56 2.81
N VAL A 8 0.00 8.30 2.12
CA VAL A 8 -0.17 8.19 0.67
C VAL A 8 0.78 9.20 0.02
N THR A 9 1.71 8.73 -0.80
CA THR A 9 2.57 9.66 -1.55
C THR A 9 1.75 10.45 -2.57
N LEU A 10 2.20 11.66 -2.93
CA LEU A 10 1.52 12.49 -3.93
C LEU A 10 1.27 11.74 -5.24
N ARG A 11 2.24 10.93 -5.69
CA ARG A 11 2.13 10.12 -6.89
C ARG A 11 1.03 9.07 -6.76
N ALA A 12 0.97 8.34 -5.64
CA ALA A 12 -0.08 7.36 -5.40
C ALA A 12 -1.46 8.01 -5.33
N ALA A 13 -1.59 9.18 -4.70
CA ALA A 13 -2.85 9.93 -4.66
C ALA A 13 -3.32 10.34 -6.07
N GLN A 14 -2.42 10.84 -6.91
CA GLN A 14 -2.73 11.19 -8.30
C GLN A 14 -3.18 9.98 -9.12
N LEU A 15 -2.52 8.83 -8.95
CA LEU A 15 -2.89 7.58 -9.62
C LEU A 15 -4.27 7.07 -9.16
N ALA A 16 -4.53 7.06 -7.85
CA ALA A 16 -5.85 6.69 -7.34
C ALA A 16 -6.96 7.59 -7.86
N LYS A 17 -6.72 8.91 -7.92
CA LYS A 17 -7.68 9.86 -8.49
C LYS A 17 -7.95 9.58 -9.97
N ALA A 18 -6.91 9.29 -10.75
CA ALA A 18 -7.07 8.95 -12.16
C ALA A 18 -7.86 7.64 -12.38
N LEU A 19 -7.82 6.73 -11.40
CA LEU A 19 -8.48 5.42 -11.42
C LEU A 19 -9.84 5.41 -10.67
N GLY A 20 -10.29 6.56 -10.13
CA GLY A 20 -11.52 6.63 -9.34
C GLY A 20 -11.46 5.90 -7.98
N ALA A 21 -10.26 5.64 -7.46
CA ALA A 21 -10.01 4.74 -6.34
C ALA A 21 -9.66 5.42 -5.01
N GLU A 22 -9.92 6.73 -4.89
CA GLU A 22 -9.56 7.52 -3.70
C GLU A 22 -10.16 6.93 -2.41
N GLN A 23 -11.43 6.52 -2.46
CA GLN A 23 -12.13 5.96 -1.31
C GLN A 23 -11.58 4.57 -0.91
N ALA A 24 -11.26 3.74 -1.90
CA ALA A 24 -10.69 2.41 -1.67
C ALA A 24 -9.26 2.51 -1.14
N LEU A 25 -8.47 3.46 -1.66
CA LEU A 25 -7.14 3.77 -1.16
C LEU A 25 -7.16 4.24 0.30
N GLU A 26 -8.11 5.10 0.68
CA GLU A 26 -8.26 5.55 2.07
C GLU A 26 -8.63 4.39 3.00
N GLY A 27 -9.46 3.45 2.53
CA GLY A 27 -9.75 2.20 3.25
C GLY A 27 -8.49 1.37 3.49
N LEU A 28 -7.71 1.14 2.44
CA LEU A 28 -6.44 0.43 2.53
C LEU A 28 -5.42 1.15 3.43
N ARG A 29 -5.36 2.49 3.38
CA ARG A 29 -4.49 3.29 4.25
C ARG A 29 -4.75 2.99 5.72
N ARG A 30 -6.02 2.99 6.14
CA ARG A 30 -6.42 2.67 7.53
C ARG A 30 -6.12 1.23 7.89
N GLU A 31 -6.32 0.30 6.96
CA GLU A 31 -5.97 -1.10 7.17
C GLU A 31 -4.47 -1.27 7.39
N LEU A 32 -3.63 -0.55 6.65
CA LEU A 32 -2.17 -0.58 6.81
C LEU A 32 -1.68 0.03 8.12
N GLU A 33 -2.42 0.97 8.72
CA GLU A 33 -2.14 1.45 10.09
C GLU A 33 -2.38 0.35 11.13
N MET A 34 -3.34 -0.54 10.89
CA MET A 34 -3.64 -1.67 11.78
C MET A 34 -2.74 -2.87 11.49
N VAL A 35 -2.45 -3.14 10.21
CA VAL A 35 -1.75 -4.31 9.70
C VAL A 35 -0.65 -3.88 8.71
N PRO A 36 0.48 -3.33 9.20
CA PRO A 36 1.54 -2.77 8.32
C PRO A 36 2.24 -3.79 7.42
N ARG A 37 2.06 -5.09 7.69
CA ARG A 37 2.65 -6.19 6.92
C ARG A 37 1.63 -6.91 6.02
N LEU A 38 0.53 -6.24 5.66
CA LEU A 38 -0.50 -6.78 4.77
C LEU A 38 0.06 -7.17 3.38
N GLY A 39 -0.36 -8.30 2.83
CA GLY A 39 0.11 -8.76 1.52
C GLY A 39 1.54 -9.32 1.56
N VAL A 40 2.20 -9.31 0.39
CA VAL A 40 3.44 -10.06 0.15
C VAL A 40 4.67 -9.15 0.19
N LEU A 41 5.79 -9.69 0.68
CA LEU A 41 7.09 -9.02 0.60
C LEU A 41 7.65 -9.14 -0.82
N LEU A 42 8.08 -8.02 -1.39
CA LEU A 42 8.76 -7.97 -2.67
C LEU A 42 10.28 -7.92 -2.45
N GLY A 43 10.97 -8.95 -2.94
CA GLY A 43 12.42 -9.04 -2.85
C GLY A 43 12.94 -9.47 -1.47
N PRO A 44 14.28 -9.47 -1.30
CA PRO A 44 14.91 -9.94 -0.07
C PRO A 44 14.74 -8.92 1.08
N HIS A 45 14.80 -9.42 2.31
CA HIS A 45 14.90 -8.56 3.49
C HIS A 45 16.14 -7.69 3.43
N ARG A 46 15.95 -6.38 3.62
CA ARG A 46 17.05 -5.42 3.63
C ARG A 46 17.63 -5.27 5.04
N GLN A 47 18.93 -5.01 5.13
CA GLN A 47 19.64 -4.86 6.41
C GLN A 47 19.20 -3.63 7.22
N ASP A 48 18.62 -2.62 6.56
CA ASP A 48 18.02 -1.44 7.17
C ASP A 48 16.62 -1.70 7.76
N GLY A 49 16.10 -2.92 7.63
CA GLY A 49 14.77 -3.30 8.09
C GLY A 49 13.63 -2.82 7.19
N LEU A 50 13.93 -2.19 6.06
CA LEU A 50 12.95 -1.65 5.14
C LEU A 50 12.35 -2.78 4.29
N GLU A 51 11.02 -2.86 4.30
CA GLU A 51 10.26 -3.90 3.60
C GLU A 51 9.49 -3.26 2.43
N VAL A 52 9.79 -3.68 1.19
CA VAL A 52 8.94 -3.32 0.03
C VAL A 52 7.85 -4.38 -0.06
N ARG A 53 6.58 -3.98 -0.07
CA ARG A 53 5.46 -4.91 -0.02
C ARG A 53 4.43 -4.58 -1.11
N LYS A 54 3.73 -5.61 -1.55
CA LYS A 54 2.62 -5.51 -2.50
C LYS A 54 1.37 -6.09 -1.87
N THR A 55 0.28 -5.35 -1.97
CA THR A 55 -1.06 -5.79 -1.60
C THR A 55 -2.01 -5.47 -2.76
N ARG A 56 -3.28 -5.85 -2.63
CA ARG A 56 -4.31 -5.57 -3.61
C ARG A 56 -5.53 -4.92 -2.98
N ILE A 57 -6.21 -4.11 -3.77
CA ILE A 57 -7.58 -3.66 -3.52
C ILE A 57 -8.46 -4.50 -4.44
N GLU A 58 -9.41 -5.22 -3.87
CA GLU A 58 -10.35 -6.03 -4.64
C GLU A 58 -11.25 -5.16 -5.51
N ALA A 59 -11.65 -5.70 -6.67
CA ALA A 59 -12.59 -5.02 -7.54
C ALA A 59 -13.94 -4.83 -6.84
N THR A 60 -14.54 -3.67 -7.03
CA THR A 60 -15.91 -3.37 -6.61
C THR A 60 -16.76 -3.02 -7.83
N SER A 61 -18.04 -2.76 -7.63
CA SER A 61 -18.95 -2.31 -8.69
C SER A 61 -18.46 -1.02 -9.37
N ASP A 62 -17.69 -0.18 -8.65
CA ASP A 62 -17.31 1.17 -9.08
C ASP A 62 -15.80 1.31 -9.38
N THR A 63 -14.98 0.35 -8.95
CA THR A 63 -13.50 0.40 -9.12
C THR A 63 -12.94 -0.94 -9.56
N PRO A 64 -12.04 -0.96 -10.57
CA PRO A 64 -11.33 -2.17 -10.94
C PRO A 64 -10.44 -2.65 -9.78
N GLY A 65 -10.05 -3.93 -9.81
CA GLY A 65 -9.03 -4.41 -8.88
C GLY A 65 -7.72 -3.65 -9.08
N LEU A 66 -7.01 -3.32 -8.00
CA LEU A 66 -5.78 -2.55 -8.05
C LEU A 66 -4.66 -3.26 -7.30
N ALA A 67 -3.48 -3.28 -7.89
CA ALA A 67 -2.25 -3.63 -7.20
C ALA A 67 -1.67 -2.39 -6.53
N VAL A 68 -1.30 -2.52 -5.25
CA VAL A 68 -0.74 -1.43 -4.45
C VAL A 68 0.63 -1.83 -3.94
N ALA A 69 1.65 -1.04 -4.28
CA ALA A 69 2.98 -1.17 -3.75
C ALA A 69 3.22 -0.14 -2.65
N TYR A 70 3.82 -0.57 -1.55
CA TYR A 70 4.15 0.29 -0.43
C TYR A 70 5.47 -0.12 0.22
N VAL A 71 6.02 0.80 1.00
CA VAL A 71 7.22 0.58 1.80
C VAL A 71 6.83 0.61 3.27
N TYR A 72 7.19 -0.42 4.01
CA TYR A 72 7.10 -0.44 5.45
C TYR A 72 8.48 -0.21 6.06
N THR A 73 8.56 0.82 6.91
CA THR A 73 9.77 1.23 7.62
C THR A 73 9.51 1.07 9.12
N PRO A 74 10.04 0.02 9.77
CA PRO A 74 9.79 -0.24 11.19
C PRO A 74 10.55 0.69 12.15
N ALA A 75 11.60 1.37 11.68
CA ALA A 75 12.43 2.26 12.48
C ALA A 75 12.93 3.49 11.68
N PRO A 76 13.11 4.66 12.33
CA PRO A 76 12.81 4.94 13.73
C PRO A 76 11.29 4.99 14.00
N PRO A 77 10.84 4.80 15.25
CA PRO A 77 9.43 4.98 15.62
C PRO A 77 8.97 6.44 15.39
N PRO A 78 7.70 6.65 14.97
CA PRO A 78 6.70 5.64 14.68
C PRO A 78 6.98 4.85 13.39
N PRO A 79 6.67 3.53 13.35
CA PRO A 79 6.75 2.77 12.11
C PRO A 79 5.89 3.43 11.02
N THR A 80 6.41 3.51 9.81
CA THR A 80 5.77 4.23 8.71
C THR A 80 5.45 3.29 7.55
N VAL A 81 4.25 3.40 7.00
CA VAL A 81 3.86 2.77 5.74
C VAL A 81 3.71 3.86 4.68
N ALA A 82 4.54 3.84 3.64
CA ALA A 82 4.45 4.78 2.52
C ALA A 82 3.89 4.08 1.29
N ILE A 83 2.66 4.43 0.88
CA ILE A 83 2.04 3.92 -0.34
C ILE A 83 2.65 4.66 -1.54
N THR A 84 3.41 3.94 -2.36
CA THR A 84 4.25 4.53 -3.42
C THR A 84 3.67 4.37 -4.81
N SER A 85 2.86 3.34 -5.06
CA SER A 85 2.30 3.06 -6.37
C SER A 85 0.97 2.34 -6.30
N ILE A 86 0.11 2.65 -7.28
CA ILE A 86 -1.19 2.04 -7.49
C ILE A 86 -1.32 1.81 -8.99
N THR A 87 -1.59 0.58 -9.38
CA THR A 87 -1.79 0.20 -10.78
C THR A 87 -3.05 -0.65 -10.90
N PRO A 88 -3.72 -0.66 -12.07
CA PRO A 88 -4.70 -1.69 -12.37
C PRO A 88 -4.11 -3.08 -12.09
N ASP A 89 -4.89 -3.94 -11.45
CA ASP A 89 -4.56 -5.35 -11.28
C ASP A 89 -5.02 -6.07 -12.55
N ASP A 90 -4.12 -6.25 -13.52
CA ASP A 90 -4.40 -6.99 -14.76
C ASP A 90 -4.53 -8.51 -14.53
N GLY A 91 -4.52 -8.97 -13.26
CA GLY A 91 -4.62 -10.38 -12.90
C GLY A 91 -3.36 -11.20 -13.21
N VAL A 92 -2.28 -10.56 -13.63
CA VAL A 92 -1.00 -11.23 -13.90
C VAL A 92 -0.26 -11.40 -12.58
N LEU A 93 -0.51 -12.53 -11.94
CA LEU A 93 0.36 -13.14 -10.94
C LEU A 93 1.66 -13.56 -11.65
N GLU A 94 2.77 -12.90 -11.33
CA GLU A 94 4.10 -13.52 -11.40
C GLU A 94 4.51 -13.93 -9.98
#